data_AF-A0A7C9A5G0-F1
#
_entry.id   AF-A0A7C9A5G0-F1
#
_cell.length_a   1.000
_cell.length_b   1.000
_cell.length_c   1.000
_cell.angle_alpha   90.00
_cell.angle_beta   90.00
_cell.angle_gamma   90.00
#
_symmetry.space_group_name_H-M   'P 1'
#
loop_
_entity.id
_entity.type
_entity.pdbx_description
1 polymer ?
#
loop_
_entity_poly.entity_id
_entity_poly.type
_entity_poly.pdbx_seq_one_letter_code
_entity_poly.pdbx_strand_id
1 'polypeptide(L)'
;MSSKERPSLGGTRIKTRKRNIAAPLDPAAFSDAVVQIYLDNAGDLELVAKNIESSELDFSRYGDTFFEVVFTGGRTQPGTTKSDEGERHTYSVIDCQPKREAILPSVVYIQKILRRKPFLIKNLENVMRRFLQSLELFEDNERKKLAIFTSLTFSQKLSGLPPETVFHPLLKDNLVAKGIVLPFITDFFKEYLVENSLDDLIALLKRG
;
A
#
# COMPACT_ATOMS: atom_id res chain seq x y z
N MET A 1 -37.66 -59.31 -38.78
CA MET A 1 -36.69 -58.24 -38.51
C MET A 1 -37.39 -57.18 -37.67
N SER A 2 -37.04 -57.05 -36.38
CA SER A 2 -37.63 -56.05 -35.48
C SER A 2 -36.53 -55.07 -35.07
N SER A 3 -36.53 -53.87 -35.65
CA SER A 3 -35.64 -52.79 -35.24
C SER A 3 -36.30 -52.03 -34.09
N LYS A 4 -35.87 -52.36 -32.86
CA LYS A 4 -36.17 -51.56 -31.67
C LYS A 4 -35.43 -50.22 -31.81
N GLU A 5 -36.16 -49.15 -32.11
CA GLU A 5 -35.60 -47.79 -32.05
C GLU A 5 -35.15 -47.50 -30.62
N ARG A 6 -33.89 -47.05 -30.49
CA ARG A 6 -33.33 -46.65 -29.20
C ARG A 6 -33.92 -45.29 -28.82
N PRO A 7 -34.30 -45.06 -27.55
CA PRO A 7 -34.83 -43.78 -27.13
C PRO A 7 -33.76 -42.70 -27.33
N SER A 8 -34.07 -41.69 -28.14
CA SER A 8 -33.18 -40.54 -28.35
C SER A 8 -33.23 -39.64 -27.12
N LEU A 9 -32.06 -39.15 -26.69
CA LEU A 9 -31.89 -38.17 -25.60
C LEU A 9 -32.33 -36.76 -26.07
N GLY A 10 -33.54 -36.65 -26.60
CA GLY A 10 -34.15 -35.38 -26.96
C GLY A 10 -34.78 -34.73 -25.72
N GLY A 11 -34.05 -33.88 -25.00
CA GLY A 11 -34.69 -33.07 -23.97
C GLY A 11 -33.80 -32.36 -22.95
N THR A 12 -32.50 -32.69 -22.83
CA THR A 12 -31.66 -31.98 -21.86
C THR A 12 -31.08 -30.72 -22.49
N ARG A 13 -31.75 -29.58 -22.30
CA ARG A 13 -31.14 -28.25 -22.49
C ARG A 13 -29.93 -28.16 -21.56
N ILE A 14 -28.73 -28.38 -22.09
CA ILE A 14 -27.48 -28.14 -21.37
C ILE A 14 -27.40 -26.63 -21.15
N LYS A 15 -27.76 -26.17 -19.96
CA LYS A 15 -27.49 -24.80 -19.53
C LYS A 15 -25.98 -24.67 -19.33
N THR A 16 -25.29 -24.17 -20.33
CA THR A 16 -23.91 -23.71 -20.16
C THR A 16 -23.91 -22.64 -19.08
N ARG A 17 -23.31 -22.91 -17.92
CA ARG A 17 -23.16 -21.89 -16.87
C ARG A 17 -22.42 -20.71 -17.47
N LYS A 18 -22.93 -19.48 -17.28
CA LYS A 18 -22.16 -18.26 -17.54
C LYS A 18 -20.87 -18.40 -16.77
N ARG A 19 -19.73 -18.53 -17.47
CA ARG A 19 -18.43 -18.38 -16.84
C ARG A 19 -18.46 -16.98 -16.23
N ASN A 20 -18.22 -16.86 -14.93
CA ASN A 20 -17.88 -15.58 -14.33
C ASN A 20 -16.52 -15.20 -14.94
N ILE A 21 -16.56 -14.52 -16.08
CA ILE A 21 -15.38 -13.89 -16.64
C ILE A 21 -15.20 -12.68 -15.72
N ALA A 22 -14.33 -12.83 -14.71
CA ALA A 22 -13.87 -11.67 -13.97
C ALA A 22 -13.36 -10.67 -15.01
N ALA A 23 -13.86 -9.43 -14.95
CA ALA A 23 -13.36 -8.37 -15.82
C ALA A 23 -11.82 -8.37 -15.74
N PRO A 24 -11.08 -8.17 -16.84
CA PRO A 24 -9.63 -8.09 -16.78
C PRO A 24 -9.16 -7.10 -15.70
N LEU A 25 -8.01 -7.41 -15.08
CA LEU A 25 -7.36 -6.47 -14.16
C LEU A 25 -6.78 -5.33 -15.00
N ASP A 26 -7.03 -4.10 -14.57
CA ASP A 26 -6.45 -2.90 -15.17
C ASP A 26 -5.91 -1.97 -14.05
N PRO A 27 -4.79 -2.36 -13.42
CA PRO A 27 -4.16 -1.52 -12.39
C PRO A 27 -3.59 -0.22 -12.98
N ALA A 28 -3.33 -0.17 -14.29
CA ALA A 28 -2.82 1.01 -14.97
C ALA A 28 -3.87 2.12 -14.97
N ALA A 29 -5.06 1.85 -15.50
CA ALA A 29 -6.15 2.84 -15.50
C ALA A 29 -6.53 3.30 -14.08
N PHE A 30 -6.50 2.38 -13.10
CA PHE A 30 -6.73 2.76 -11.69
C PHE A 30 -5.65 3.71 -11.17
N SER A 31 -4.37 3.39 -11.41
CA SER A 31 -3.25 4.24 -11.01
C SER A 31 -3.37 5.62 -11.65
N ASP A 32 -3.57 5.67 -12.97
CA ASP A 32 -3.63 6.92 -13.73
C ASP A 32 -4.77 7.81 -13.22
N ALA A 33 -5.93 7.23 -12.88
CA ALA A 33 -7.02 7.97 -12.27
C ALA A 33 -6.66 8.53 -10.89
N VAL A 34 -5.95 7.77 -10.05
CA VAL A 34 -5.48 8.27 -8.75
C VAL A 34 -4.43 9.38 -8.94
N VAL A 35 -3.48 9.20 -9.85
CA VAL A 35 -2.46 10.22 -10.19
C VAL A 35 -3.15 11.50 -10.65
N GLN A 36 -4.15 11.41 -11.54
CA GLN A 36 -4.91 12.56 -12.00
C GLN A 36 -5.60 13.29 -10.86
N ILE A 37 -6.17 12.59 -9.88
CA ILE A 37 -6.75 13.22 -8.68
C ILE A 37 -5.69 14.03 -7.92
N TYR A 38 -4.46 13.53 -7.77
CA TYR A 38 -3.38 14.31 -7.14
C TYR A 38 -3.03 15.56 -7.95
N LEU A 39 -2.92 15.44 -9.28
CA LEU A 39 -2.57 16.54 -10.18
C LEU A 39 -3.65 17.62 -10.21
N ASP A 40 -4.92 17.24 -10.36
CA ASP A 40 -6.08 18.16 -10.40
C ASP A 40 -6.22 18.99 -9.13
N ASN A 41 -5.69 18.49 -8.01
CA ASN A 41 -5.76 19.14 -6.71
C ASN A 41 -4.40 19.69 -6.25
N ALA A 42 -3.40 19.72 -7.14
CA ALA A 42 -2.04 20.21 -6.86
C ALA A 42 -1.43 19.64 -5.56
N GLY A 43 -1.75 18.39 -5.24
CA GLY A 43 -1.27 17.72 -4.03
C GLY A 43 -1.93 18.15 -2.71
N ASP A 44 -2.99 18.95 -2.73
CA ASP A 44 -3.77 19.26 -1.53
C ASP A 44 -4.44 17.99 -0.99
N LEU A 45 -3.84 17.39 0.04
CA LEU A 45 -4.28 16.12 0.60
C LEU A 45 -5.70 16.15 1.17
N GLU A 46 -6.23 17.32 1.56
CA GLU A 46 -7.61 17.42 2.02
C GLU A 46 -8.60 17.30 0.86
N LEU A 47 -8.31 17.97 -0.26
CA LEU A 47 -9.10 17.87 -1.50
C LEU A 47 -8.93 16.51 -2.18
N VAL A 48 -7.70 15.98 -2.23
CA VAL A 48 -7.42 14.62 -2.72
C VAL A 48 -8.21 13.60 -1.91
N ALA A 49 -8.23 13.69 -0.57
CA ALA A 49 -9.00 12.77 0.26
C ALA A 49 -10.50 12.82 -0.06
N LYS A 50 -11.04 14.03 -0.24
CA LYS A 50 -12.46 14.23 -0.61
C LYS A 50 -12.77 13.57 -1.96
N ASN A 51 -11.92 13.77 -2.97
CA ASN A 51 -12.13 13.23 -4.31
C ASN A 51 -11.95 11.70 -4.34
N ILE A 52 -10.98 11.16 -3.60
CA ILE A 52 -10.81 9.71 -3.41
C ILE A 52 -12.04 9.09 -2.73
N GLU A 53 -12.60 9.76 -1.71
CA GLU A 53 -13.81 9.32 -1.01
C GLU A 53 -15.03 9.27 -1.95
N SER A 54 -15.20 10.29 -2.80
CA SER A 54 -16.31 10.39 -3.75
C SER A 54 -16.12 9.63 -5.07
N SER A 55 -14.92 9.12 -5.34
CA SER A 55 -14.62 8.41 -6.59
C SER A 55 -15.31 7.04 -6.67
N GLU A 56 -15.66 6.62 -7.88
CA GLU A 56 -16.19 5.28 -8.17
C GLU A 56 -15.08 4.23 -8.41
N LEU A 57 -13.83 4.55 -8.04
CA LEU A 57 -12.68 3.66 -8.22
C LEU A 57 -12.80 2.41 -7.33
N ASP A 58 -12.39 1.25 -7.87
CA ASP A 58 -12.48 -0.04 -7.18
C ASP A 58 -11.29 -0.26 -6.21
N PHE A 59 -11.34 0.41 -5.07
CA PHE A 59 -10.36 0.26 -3.99
C PHE A 59 -10.29 -1.15 -3.40
N SER A 60 -11.37 -1.93 -3.49
CA SER A 60 -11.37 -3.33 -3.01
C SER A 60 -10.44 -4.19 -3.87
N ARG A 61 -10.38 -3.90 -5.17
CA ARG A 61 -9.55 -4.62 -6.13
C ARG A 61 -8.13 -4.08 -6.24
N TYR A 62 -7.97 -2.77 -6.09
CA TYR A 62 -6.70 -2.07 -6.37
C TYR A 62 -6.12 -1.35 -5.14
N GLY A 63 -6.50 -1.76 -3.92
CA GLY A 63 -6.01 -1.14 -2.69
C GLY A 63 -4.48 -1.13 -2.56
N ASP A 64 -3.80 -2.19 -2.99
CA ASP A 64 -2.32 -2.23 -2.99
C ASP A 64 -1.76 -1.19 -3.98
N THR A 65 -2.35 -1.08 -5.17
CA THR A 65 -1.97 -0.07 -6.18
C THR A 65 -2.21 1.34 -5.66
N PHE A 66 -3.31 1.57 -4.95
CA PHE A 66 -3.60 2.88 -4.34
C PHE A 66 -2.48 3.31 -3.40
N PHE A 67 -2.11 2.47 -2.43
CA PHE A 67 -1.04 2.85 -1.51
C PHE A 67 0.32 2.96 -2.21
N GLU A 68 0.59 2.16 -3.24
CA GLU A 68 1.80 2.32 -4.04
C GLU A 68 1.90 3.71 -4.69
N VAL A 69 0.79 4.23 -5.22
CA VAL A 69 0.71 5.61 -5.74
C VAL A 69 0.94 6.62 -4.63
N VAL A 70 0.29 6.46 -3.46
CA VAL A 70 0.50 7.35 -2.29
C VAL A 70 1.98 7.45 -1.90
N PHE A 71 2.68 6.31 -1.88
CA PHE A 71 4.08 6.29 -1.48
C PHE A 71 5.04 6.73 -2.58
N THR A 72 4.79 6.37 -3.84
CA THR A 72 5.78 6.48 -4.92
C THR A 72 5.41 7.41 -6.08
N GLY A 73 4.22 8.00 -6.04
CA GLY A 73 3.74 8.95 -7.04
C GLY A 73 3.07 8.30 -8.24
N GLY A 74 3.13 6.97 -8.35
CA GLY A 74 2.56 6.18 -9.43
C GLY A 74 2.78 4.69 -9.19
N ARG A 75 2.66 3.87 -10.24
CA ARG A 75 3.03 2.45 -10.17
C ARG A 75 4.54 2.24 -10.26
N THR A 76 4.98 1.13 -9.68
CA THR A 76 6.34 0.61 -9.82
C THR A 76 6.35 -0.67 -10.64
N GLN A 77 7.46 -0.93 -11.33
CA GLN A 77 7.63 -2.20 -12.02
C GLN A 77 7.74 -3.32 -10.98
N PRO A 78 7.15 -4.51 -11.24
CA PRO A 78 7.19 -5.63 -10.31
C PRO A 78 8.61 -5.96 -9.82
N GLY A 79 8.79 -5.99 -8.50
CA GLY A 79 10.09 -6.30 -7.87
C GLY A 79 11.10 -5.17 -7.89
N THR A 80 10.70 -3.96 -8.28
CA THR A 80 11.56 -2.78 -8.30
C THR A 80 10.91 -1.60 -7.56
N THR A 81 11.68 -0.54 -7.32
CA THR A 81 11.17 0.78 -6.90
C THR A 81 11.03 1.76 -8.08
N LYS A 82 11.40 1.31 -9.29
CA LYS A 82 11.39 2.12 -10.50
C LYS A 82 9.99 2.31 -11.03
N SER A 83 9.75 3.44 -11.69
CA SER A 83 8.48 3.71 -12.36
C SER A 83 8.13 2.68 -13.39
N ASP A 84 6.88 2.25 -13.34
CA ASP A 84 6.21 1.64 -14.49
C ASP A 84 5.82 2.73 -15.51
N GLU A 85 5.28 2.33 -16.66
CA GLU A 85 4.71 3.25 -17.65
C GLU A 85 3.55 4.07 -17.04
N GLY A 86 3.58 5.39 -17.29
CA GLY A 86 2.55 6.34 -16.83
C GLY A 86 3.15 7.63 -16.25
N GLU A 87 2.29 8.62 -16.01
CA GLU A 87 2.68 9.83 -15.28
C GLU A 87 2.82 9.55 -13.78
N ARG A 88 3.65 10.34 -13.10
CA ARG A 88 3.78 10.34 -11.64
C ARG A 88 3.46 11.71 -11.08
N HIS A 89 2.74 11.74 -9.96
CA HIS A 89 2.61 12.95 -9.17
C HIS A 89 3.81 13.11 -8.22
N THR A 90 4.25 14.35 -7.98
CA THR A 90 5.42 14.67 -7.15
C THR A 90 5.08 14.92 -5.67
N TYR A 91 3.88 14.53 -5.25
CA TYR A 91 3.34 14.74 -3.89
C TYR A 91 3.39 13.47 -3.04
N SER A 92 4.19 12.48 -3.45
CA SER A 92 4.28 11.18 -2.81
C SER A 92 5.14 11.22 -1.54
N VAL A 93 5.05 10.18 -0.72
CA VAL A 93 5.89 10.04 0.48
C VAL A 93 7.38 10.02 0.12
N ILE A 94 7.78 9.40 -0.99
CA ILE A 94 9.20 9.39 -1.41
C ILE A 94 9.67 10.74 -1.98
N ASP A 95 8.78 11.58 -2.49
CA ASP A 95 9.16 12.88 -3.08
C ASP A 95 9.27 14.01 -2.03
N CYS A 96 8.65 13.84 -0.86
CA CYS A 96 8.70 14.86 0.19
C CYS A 96 10.08 14.98 0.87
N GLN A 97 10.28 16.00 1.71
CA GLN A 97 11.53 16.15 2.47
C GLN A 97 11.64 15.07 3.58
N PRO A 98 12.86 14.57 3.91
CA PRO A 98 13.07 13.56 4.95
C PRO A 98 12.96 14.16 6.37
N LYS A 99 11.80 14.74 6.68
CA LYS A 99 11.47 15.43 7.93
C LYS A 99 10.04 15.14 8.37
N ARG A 100 9.79 15.18 9.68
CA ARG A 100 8.47 14.97 10.28
C ARG A 100 7.39 15.82 9.63
N GLU A 101 7.62 17.13 9.51
CA GLU A 101 6.60 18.09 9.09
C GLU A 101 6.15 17.87 7.64
N ALA A 102 7.02 17.29 6.81
CA ALA A 102 6.71 16.96 5.42
C ALA A 102 5.98 15.62 5.28
N ILE A 103 6.23 14.66 6.18
CA ILE A 103 5.68 13.30 6.10
C ILE A 103 4.37 13.18 6.89
N LEU A 104 4.25 13.89 8.01
CA LEU A 104 3.08 13.87 8.88
C LEU A 104 1.75 14.09 8.14
N PRO A 105 1.63 15.05 7.19
CA PRO A 105 0.41 15.21 6.41
C PRO A 105 -0.03 13.95 5.66
N SER A 106 0.92 13.15 5.15
CA SER A 106 0.62 11.88 4.47
C SER A 106 0.04 10.84 5.42
N VAL A 107 0.53 10.78 6.66
CA VAL A 107 0.02 9.87 7.70
C VAL A 107 -1.42 10.26 8.10
N VAL A 108 -1.68 11.55 8.29
CA VAL A 108 -3.02 12.09 8.59
C VAL A 108 -3.98 11.83 7.44
N TYR A 109 -3.54 12.04 6.20
CA TYR A 109 -4.29 11.72 4.99
C TYR A 109 -4.67 10.24 4.94
N ILE A 110 -3.72 9.32 5.11
CA ILE A 110 -3.98 7.89 5.12
C ILE A 110 -4.95 7.51 6.25
N GLN A 111 -4.80 8.11 7.45
CA GLN A 111 -5.71 7.89 8.56
C GLN A 111 -7.14 8.29 8.20
N LYS A 112 -7.32 9.43 7.51
CA LYS A 112 -8.63 9.89 7.02
C LYS A 112 -9.24 8.91 6.02
N ILE A 113 -8.45 8.43 5.06
CA ILE A 113 -8.90 7.40 4.09
C ILE A 113 -9.33 6.12 4.82
N LEU A 114 -8.52 5.61 5.75
CA LEU A 114 -8.81 4.38 6.48
C LEU A 114 -10.04 4.48 7.40
N ARG A 115 -10.33 5.67 7.96
CA ARG A 115 -11.58 5.88 8.72
C ARG A 115 -12.82 5.70 7.86
N ARG A 116 -12.74 6.04 6.56
CA ARG A 116 -13.85 5.90 5.60
C ARG A 116 -13.87 4.55 4.89
N LYS A 117 -12.69 3.96 4.66
CA LYS A 117 -12.50 2.69 3.96
C LYS A 117 -11.61 1.75 4.81
N PRO A 118 -12.09 1.27 5.97
CA PRO A 118 -11.27 0.49 6.91
C PRO A 118 -10.75 -0.83 6.34
N PHE A 119 -11.42 -1.39 5.32
CA PHE A 119 -10.97 -2.59 4.61
C PHE A 119 -9.60 -2.42 3.93
N LEU A 120 -9.17 -1.18 3.66
CA LEU A 120 -7.87 -0.87 3.06
C LEU A 120 -6.69 -1.05 4.02
N ILE A 121 -6.92 -1.27 5.32
CA ILE A 121 -5.84 -1.45 6.30
C ILE A 121 -4.88 -2.58 5.92
N LYS A 122 -5.43 -3.67 5.35
CA LYS A 122 -4.61 -4.81 4.93
C LYS A 122 -3.75 -4.48 3.70
N ASN A 123 -4.26 -3.66 2.79
CA ASN A 123 -3.50 -3.21 1.63
C ASN A 123 -2.34 -2.30 2.05
N LEU A 124 -2.56 -1.40 3.03
CA LEU A 124 -1.49 -0.59 3.60
C LEU A 124 -0.42 -1.47 4.25
N GLU A 125 -0.83 -2.44 5.08
CA GLU A 125 0.08 -3.41 5.68
C GLU A 125 0.92 -4.14 4.61
N ASN A 126 0.28 -4.63 3.54
CA ASN A 126 0.96 -5.33 2.44
C ASN A 126 2.01 -4.45 1.76
N VAL A 127 1.66 -3.19 1.44
CA VAL A 127 2.58 -2.25 0.78
C VAL A 127 3.73 -1.86 1.68
N MET A 128 3.48 -1.55 2.96
CA MET A 128 4.54 -1.27 3.93
C MET A 128 5.49 -2.46 4.07
N ARG A 129 4.96 -3.69 4.22
CA ARG A 129 5.78 -4.90 4.28
C ARG A 129 6.65 -5.08 3.05
N ARG A 130 6.07 -4.83 1.86
CA ARG A 130 6.80 -4.92 0.60
C ARG A 130 7.95 -3.90 0.53
N PHE A 131 7.73 -2.66 0.93
CA PHE A 131 8.79 -1.64 0.95
C PHE A 131 9.88 -1.93 1.98
N LEU A 132 9.50 -2.38 3.18
CA LEU A 132 10.48 -2.76 4.21
C LEU A 132 11.27 -3.99 3.79
N GLN A 133 10.66 -4.91 3.04
CA GLN A 133 11.34 -6.05 2.42
C GLN A 133 12.33 -5.62 1.32
N SER A 134 12.06 -4.52 0.63
CA SER A 134 12.85 -4.04 -0.51
C SER A 134 13.69 -2.80 -0.19
N LEU A 135 14.05 -2.58 1.09
CA LEU A 135 14.86 -1.40 1.50
C LEU A 135 16.15 -1.24 0.70
N GLU A 136 16.76 -2.34 0.25
CA GLU A 136 17.96 -2.31 -0.60
C GLU A 136 17.77 -1.61 -1.94
N LEU A 137 16.53 -1.48 -2.43
CA LEU A 137 16.18 -0.82 -3.69
C LEU A 137 15.90 0.68 -3.53
N PHE A 138 15.83 1.17 -2.30
CA PHE A 138 15.64 2.59 -1.99
C PHE A 138 16.98 3.25 -1.70
N GLU A 139 17.11 4.53 -2.01
CA GLU A 139 18.24 5.37 -1.62
C GLU A 139 18.20 5.72 -0.13
N ASP A 140 19.31 6.20 0.44
CA ASP A 140 19.41 6.49 1.87
C ASP A 140 18.37 7.51 2.36
N ASN A 141 18.11 8.56 1.57
CA ASN A 141 17.09 9.55 1.90
C ASN A 141 15.67 8.97 1.84
N GLU A 142 15.40 8.05 0.91
CA GLU A 142 14.10 7.40 0.78
C GLU A 142 13.87 6.42 1.95
N ARG A 143 14.89 5.64 2.33
CA ARG A 143 14.85 4.77 3.52
C ARG A 143 14.55 5.57 4.78
N LYS A 144 15.15 6.76 4.92
CA LYS A 144 14.87 7.67 6.04
C LYS A 144 13.42 8.17 6.03
N LYS A 145 12.86 8.54 4.87
CA LYS A 145 11.43 8.91 4.75
C LYS A 145 10.52 7.76 5.16
N LEU A 146 10.82 6.54 4.73
CA LEU A 146 10.07 5.34 5.13
C LEU A 146 10.18 5.06 6.63
N ALA A 147 11.35 5.27 7.25
CA ALA A 147 11.54 5.13 8.69
C ALA A 147 10.70 6.14 9.48
N ILE A 148 10.74 7.42 9.07
CA ILE A 148 9.92 8.49 9.68
C ILE A 148 8.42 8.19 9.52
N PHE A 149 7.99 7.82 8.31
CA PHE A 149 6.59 7.47 8.03
C PHE A 149 6.12 6.30 8.92
N THR A 150 6.93 5.23 9.00
CA THR A 150 6.60 4.04 9.80
C THR A 150 6.51 4.41 11.29
N SER A 151 7.40 5.29 11.76
CA SER A 151 7.39 5.79 13.13
C SER A 151 6.13 6.59 13.47
N LEU A 152 5.79 7.56 12.64
CA LEU A 152 4.57 8.37 12.80
C LEU A 152 3.30 7.50 12.73
N THR A 153 3.30 6.48 11.87
CA THR A 153 2.20 5.52 11.74
C THR A 153 1.92 4.79 13.06
N PHE A 154 2.95 4.30 13.73
CA PHE A 154 2.79 3.62 15.03
C PHE A 154 2.58 4.59 16.20
N SER A 155 3.21 5.77 16.17
CA SER A 155 3.00 6.84 17.15
C SER A 155 1.52 7.23 17.21
N GLN A 156 0.90 7.44 16.05
CA GLN A 156 -0.52 7.81 15.92
C GLN A 156 -1.48 6.63 16.06
N LYS A 157 -0.98 5.42 16.35
CA LYS A 157 -1.77 4.18 16.47
C LYS A 157 -2.70 3.99 15.26
N LEU A 158 -2.17 4.20 14.05
CA LEU A 158 -2.94 4.23 12.82
C LEU A 158 -3.73 2.93 12.61
N SER A 159 -5.04 3.00 12.90
CA SER A 159 -6.06 1.98 12.64
C SER A 159 -5.71 0.54 13.05
N GLY A 160 -4.81 0.36 14.03
CA GLY A 160 -4.41 -0.96 14.51
C GLY A 160 -3.49 -1.76 13.57
N LEU A 161 -2.69 -1.10 12.73
CA LEU A 161 -1.65 -1.80 11.95
C LEU A 161 -0.78 -2.68 12.87
N PRO A 162 -0.58 -3.98 12.54
CA PRO A 162 0.17 -4.89 13.40
C PRO A 162 1.68 -4.67 13.26
N PRO A 163 2.38 -4.21 14.32
CA PRO A 163 3.82 -3.96 14.26
C PRO A 163 4.64 -5.19 13.87
N GLU A 164 4.25 -6.40 14.31
CA GLU A 164 4.94 -7.64 13.98
C GLU A 164 5.01 -7.88 12.49
N THR A 165 3.88 -7.73 11.82
CA THR A 165 3.81 -8.02 10.39
C THR A 165 4.64 -7.02 9.59
N VAL A 166 4.62 -5.75 10.00
CA VAL A 166 5.30 -4.64 9.32
C VAL A 166 6.81 -4.72 9.54
N PHE A 167 7.28 -5.02 10.75
CA PHE A 167 8.72 -5.09 11.05
C PHE A 167 9.37 -6.42 10.66
N HIS A 168 8.61 -7.51 10.53
CA HIS A 168 9.15 -8.82 10.17
C HIS A 168 10.14 -8.82 8.97
N PRO A 169 9.91 -8.07 7.87
CA PRO A 169 10.87 -8.02 6.76
C PRO A 169 12.26 -7.48 7.13
N LEU A 170 12.39 -6.69 8.19
CA LEU A 170 13.67 -6.15 8.65
C LEU A 170 14.57 -7.22 9.28
N LEU A 171 14.03 -8.39 9.62
CA LEU A 171 14.80 -9.50 10.18
C LEU A 171 15.48 -10.37 9.11
N LYS A 172 15.31 -10.04 7.82
CA LYS A 172 15.94 -10.83 6.75
C LYS A 172 17.46 -10.68 6.75
N ASP A 173 18.16 -11.82 6.76
CA ASP A 173 19.62 -11.90 6.83
C ASP A 173 20.34 -11.03 5.79
N ASN A 174 19.81 -10.92 4.57
CA ASN A 174 20.42 -10.11 3.52
C ASN A 174 20.42 -8.61 3.86
N LEU A 175 19.34 -8.08 4.45
CA LEU A 175 19.25 -6.68 4.85
C LEU A 175 20.10 -6.40 6.08
N VAL A 176 20.12 -7.34 7.04
CA VAL A 176 20.92 -7.26 8.26
C VAL A 176 22.42 -7.32 7.93
N ALA A 177 22.85 -8.27 7.11
CA ALA A 177 24.24 -8.44 6.71
C ALA A 177 24.77 -7.25 5.90
N LYS A 178 23.92 -6.59 5.11
CA LYS A 178 24.26 -5.35 4.39
C LYS A 178 24.26 -4.10 5.29
N GLY A 179 23.87 -4.23 6.56
CA GLY A 179 23.82 -3.11 7.50
C GLY A 179 22.70 -2.10 7.22
N ILE A 180 21.74 -2.41 6.33
CA ILE A 180 20.67 -1.47 5.91
C ILE A 180 19.65 -1.27 7.03
N VAL A 181 19.42 -2.29 7.84
CA VAL A 181 18.41 -2.28 8.92
C VAL A 181 18.78 -1.31 10.04
N LEU A 182 20.08 -1.19 10.36
CA LEU A 182 20.55 -0.38 11.48
C LEU A 182 20.23 1.12 11.31
N PRO A 183 20.56 1.78 10.18
CA PRO A 183 20.15 3.17 9.93
C PRO A 183 18.63 3.34 9.97
N PHE A 184 17.88 2.44 9.33
CA PHE A 184 16.43 2.50 9.28
C PHE A 184 15.81 2.47 10.69
N ILE A 185 16.19 1.49 11.52
CA ILE A 185 15.62 1.36 12.86
C ILE A 185 16.07 2.49 13.79
N THR A 186 17.28 3.02 13.58
CA THR A 186 17.79 4.18 14.34
C THR A 186 16.96 5.43 14.05
N ASP A 187 16.68 5.72 12.78
CA ASP A 187 15.85 6.85 12.40
C ASP A 187 14.40 6.66 12.88
N PHE A 188 13.88 5.43 12.79
CA PHE A 188 12.57 5.08 13.33
C PHE A 188 12.48 5.37 14.85
N PHE A 189 13.44 4.91 15.66
CA PHE A 189 13.44 5.11 17.11
C PHE A 189 13.59 6.58 17.49
N LYS A 190 14.51 7.31 16.85
CA LYS A 190 14.69 8.75 17.08
C LYS A 190 13.37 9.50 16.86
N GLU A 191 12.68 9.19 15.78
CA GLU A 191 11.41 9.79 15.44
C GLU A 191 10.29 9.38 16.43
N TYR A 192 10.24 8.10 16.81
CA TYR A 192 9.17 7.56 17.65
C TYR A 192 9.21 8.18 19.06
N LEU A 193 10.42 8.32 19.58
CA LEU A 193 10.70 8.83 20.92
C LEU A 193 10.51 10.35 21.06
N VAL A 194 10.20 11.08 19.99
CA VAL A 194 9.85 12.51 20.11
C VAL A 194 8.50 12.69 20.81
N GLU A 195 7.55 11.79 20.57
CA GLU A 195 6.16 11.88 21.09
C GLU A 195 5.77 10.70 21.99
N ASN A 196 6.52 9.61 21.99
CA ASN A 196 6.24 8.41 22.77
C ASN A 196 7.35 8.15 23.78
N SER A 197 7.00 7.50 24.89
CA SER A 197 7.98 7.11 25.89
C SER A 197 8.80 5.89 25.45
N LEU A 198 9.91 5.63 26.16
CA LEU A 198 10.66 4.39 25.99
C LEU A 198 9.81 3.16 26.33
N ASP A 199 8.92 3.25 27.33
CA ASP A 199 8.04 2.16 27.71
C ASP A 199 7.03 1.83 26.60
N ASP A 200 6.50 2.85 25.92
CA ASP A 200 5.65 2.67 24.73
C ASP A 200 6.42 1.98 23.60
N LEU A 201 7.67 2.38 23.37
CA LEU A 201 8.53 1.76 22.36
C LEU A 201 8.81 0.29 22.70
N ILE A 202 9.13 -0.02 23.96
CA ILE A 202 9.33 -1.40 24.41
C ILE A 202 8.05 -2.21 24.23
N ALA A 203 6.88 -1.64 24.53
CA ALA A 203 5.60 -2.30 24.34
C ALA A 203 5.27 -2.54 22.86
N LEU A 204 5.62 -1.60 21.98
CA LEU A 204 5.48 -1.74 20.52
C LEU A 204 6.35 -2.88 20.00
N LEU A 205 7.62 -2.92 20.41
CA LEU A 205 8.59 -3.94 19.97
C LEU A 205 8.31 -5.32 20.54
N LYS A 206 7.75 -5.44 21.75
CA LYS A 206 7.36 -6.75 22.32
C LYS A 206 6.22 -7.41 21.55
N ARG A 207 5.41 -6.61 20.85
CA ARG A 207 4.36 -7.11 19.96
C ARG A 207 4.91 -7.45 18.58
N GLY A 208 6.06 -6.89 18.21
CA GLY A 208 6.71 -7.00 16.91
C GLY A 208 7.66 -8.18 16.78
#